data_AF-A0A8X7RPY0-F1
#
_entry.id   AF-A0A8X7RPY0-F1
#
_cell.length_a   1.000
_cell.length_b   1.000
_cell.length_c   1.000
_cell.angle_alpha   90.00
_cell.angle_beta   90.00
_cell.angle_gamma   90.00
#
_symmetry.space_group_name_H-M   'P 1'
#
loop_
_entity.id
_entity.type
_entity.pdbx_description
1 polymer ?
#
loop_
_entity_poly.entity_id
_entity_poly.type
_entity_poly.pdbx_seq_one_letter_code
_entity_poly.pdbx_strand_id
1 'polypeptide(L)'
;MMRKVVDGEANKKANREKISFGRLQVHEIAAFLLNPAGHYEAINRNCPNYYLSSESEALHRAVKSDYLSSETLASSSMSTSSSGKTTNSYGLSSGCEYFIVTIAMLPHTAIHQQTS
;
A
#
# COMPACT_ATOMS: atom_id res chain seq x y z
N MET A 1 -44.73 -29.51 11.59
CA MET A 1 -44.37 -29.07 10.22
C MET A 1 -44.99 -27.68 10.07
N MET A 2 -44.33 -26.55 9.80
CA MET A 2 -43.07 -26.20 9.16
C MET A 2 -42.39 -25.01 9.87
N ARG A 3 -41.07 -24.85 9.66
CA ARG A 3 -40.25 -23.69 10.06
C ARG A 3 -40.27 -22.58 8.99
N LYS A 4 -39.68 -21.44 9.37
CA LYS A 4 -39.19 -20.26 8.61
C LYS A 4 -40.16 -19.07 8.69
N VAL A 5 -39.70 -17.84 8.91
CA VAL A 5 -38.52 -17.20 8.30
C VAL A 5 -37.67 -16.49 9.34
N VAL A 6 -36.36 -16.77 9.28
CA VAL A 6 -35.29 -15.98 9.89
C VAL A 6 -35.28 -14.65 9.14
N ASP A 7 -35.56 -13.56 9.84
CA ASP A 7 -35.18 -12.23 9.38
C ASP A 7 -33.66 -12.15 9.45
N GLY A 8 -33.03 -12.52 8.33
CA GLY A 8 -31.64 -12.29 8.08
C GLY A 8 -31.43 -10.79 7.92
N GLU A 9 -31.26 -10.09 9.04
CA GLU A 9 -30.53 -8.83 9.09
C GLU A 9 -29.26 -9.05 8.26
N ALA A 10 -29.23 -8.44 7.08
CA ALA A 10 -28.12 -8.49 6.17
C ALA A 10 -26.93 -7.89 6.92
N ASN A 11 -26.14 -8.78 7.52
CA ASN A 11 -24.87 -8.45 8.14
C ASN A 11 -24.11 -7.61 7.13
N LYS A 12 -24.02 -6.32 7.43
CA LYS A 12 -23.12 -5.37 6.79
C LYS A 12 -21.71 -5.90 6.97
N LYS A 13 -21.30 -6.82 6.10
CA LYS A 13 -19.89 -7.18 5.92
C LYS A 13 -19.23 -5.97 5.28
N ALA A 14 -18.91 -4.99 6.12
CA ALA A 14 -17.85 -4.02 5.87
C ALA A 14 -16.51 -4.78 5.94
N ASN A 15 -16.31 -5.69 4.99
CA ASN A 15 -15.02 -6.19 4.60
C ASN A 15 -14.84 -5.74 3.16
N ARG A 16 -14.32 -4.53 2.99
CA ARG A 16 -13.76 -4.09 1.72
C ARG A 16 -12.43 -3.49 2.10
N GLU A 17 -11.43 -4.33 2.18
CA GLU A 17 -10.03 -3.95 1.99
C GLU A 17 -9.96 -3.06 0.75
N LYS A 18 -10.11 -1.75 0.94
CA LYS A 18 -10.28 -0.77 -0.13
C LYS A 18 -8.93 -0.12 -0.30
N ILE A 19 -8.31 -0.33 -1.46
CA ILE A 19 -7.06 0.33 -1.81
C ILE A 19 -7.25 1.84 -1.69
N SER A 20 -6.39 2.48 -0.93
CA SER A 20 -6.29 3.93 -0.79
C SER A 20 -5.58 4.53 -1.99
N PHE A 21 -6.19 5.57 -2.55
CA PHE A 21 -5.65 6.34 -3.68
C PHE A 21 -5.40 7.81 -3.33
N GLY A 22 -5.57 8.17 -2.05
CA GLY A 22 -5.32 9.51 -1.52
C GLY A 22 -4.13 9.51 -0.57
N ARG A 23 -4.04 10.49 0.34
CA ARG A 23 -2.98 10.52 1.37
C ARG A 23 -2.99 9.22 2.19
N LEU A 24 -1.91 8.44 2.12
CA LEU A 24 -1.82 7.15 2.80
C LEU A 24 -1.68 7.34 4.32
N GLN A 25 -2.58 6.72 5.07
CA GLN A 25 -2.52 6.66 6.54
C GLN A 25 -2.04 5.29 7.02
N VAL A 26 -1.67 5.21 8.30
CA VAL A 26 -1.37 3.94 8.96
C VAL A 26 -2.62 3.04 8.91
N HIS A 27 -2.41 1.76 8.63
CA HIS A 27 -3.43 0.72 8.40
C HIS A 27 -4.23 0.86 7.09
N GLU A 28 -3.86 1.79 6.19
CA GLU A 28 -4.45 1.82 4.87
C GLU A 28 -3.75 0.88 3.89
N ILE A 29 -4.54 0.24 3.03
CA ILE A 29 -4.03 -0.64 1.98
C ILE A 29 -3.60 0.23 0.80
N ALA A 30 -2.37 0.05 0.35
CA ALA A 30 -1.83 0.74 -0.82
C ALA A 30 -1.38 -0.28 -1.86
N ALA A 31 -1.56 0.07 -3.13
CA ALA A 31 -0.98 -0.66 -4.24
C ALA A 31 0.30 0.05 -4.69
N PHE A 32 1.37 -0.71 -4.88
CA PHE A 32 2.66 -0.20 -5.33
C PHE A 32 3.03 -0.78 -6.69
N LEU A 33 3.63 0.06 -7.53
CA LEU A 33 4.16 -0.36 -8.84
C LEU A 33 5.66 -0.09 -8.89
N LEU A 34 6.40 -1.02 -9.46
CA LEU A 34 7.81 -0.81 -9.76
C LEU A 34 7.93 0.22 -10.89
N ASN A 35 8.54 1.36 -10.59
CA ASN A 35 8.77 2.41 -11.57
C ASN A 35 10.05 2.15 -12.40
N PRO A 36 10.25 2.85 -13.53
CA PRO A 36 11.44 2.68 -14.36
C PRO A 36 12.77 3.02 -13.66
N ALA A 37 12.74 3.79 -12.56
CA ALA A 37 13.92 4.07 -11.74
C ALA A 37 14.28 2.92 -10.79
N GLY A 38 13.46 1.86 -10.71
CA GLY A 38 13.71 0.68 -9.89
C GLY A 38 13.13 0.75 -8.48
N HIS A 39 12.25 1.72 -8.20
CA HIS A 39 11.61 1.90 -6.89
C HIS A 39 10.13 1.55 -6.95
N TYR A 40 9.60 1.01 -5.86
CA TYR A 40 8.15 0.82 -5.73
C TYR A 40 7.47 2.14 -5.33
N GLU A 41 6.59 2.64 -6.18
CA GLU A 41 5.83 3.86 -5.95
C GLU A 41 4.33 3.54 -5.79
N ALA A 42 3.69 4.16 -4.80
CA ALA A 42 2.27 3.93 -4.53
C ALA A 42 1.39 4.59 -5.61
N ILE A 43 0.31 3.91 -6.00
CA ILE A 43 -0.69 4.47 -6.92
C ILE A 43 -1.55 5.50 -6.17
N ASN A 44 -1.21 6.78 -6.29
CA ASN A 44 -1.90 7.89 -5.62
C ASN A 44 -2.37 8.94 -6.64
N ARG A 45 -3.60 9.45 -6.50
CA ARG A 45 -4.22 10.40 -7.46
C ARG A 45 -3.96 11.86 -7.13
N ASN A 46 -3.55 12.19 -5.90
CA ASN A 46 -3.42 13.59 -5.46
C ASN A 46 -2.21 13.87 -4.57
N CYS A 47 -1.44 12.86 -4.19
CA CYS A 47 -0.19 13.02 -3.46
C CYS A 47 0.86 12.03 -4.02
N PRO A 48 1.63 12.41 -5.08
CA PRO A 48 2.66 11.54 -5.64
C PRO A 48 3.85 11.36 -4.67
N ASN A 49 4.85 10.56 -5.05
CA ASN A 49 6.11 10.37 -4.30
C ASN A 49 5.99 9.57 -2.99
N TYR A 50 5.08 8.58 -2.93
CA TYR A 50 5.09 7.58 -1.85
C TYR A 50 5.91 6.39 -2.30
N TYR A 51 7.10 6.23 -1.73
CA TYR A 51 7.99 5.14 -2.05
C TYR A 51 8.00 4.09 -0.95
N LEU A 52 8.16 2.85 -1.37
CA LEU A 52 8.36 1.76 -0.43
C LEU A 52 9.74 1.87 0.22
N SER A 53 9.83 1.57 1.52
CA SER A 53 11.11 1.50 2.22
C SER A 53 11.98 0.37 1.64
N SER A 54 13.29 0.59 1.57
CA SER A 54 14.23 -0.41 1.03
C SER A 54 14.20 -1.74 1.81
N GLU A 55 13.84 -1.71 3.09
CA GLU A 55 13.64 -2.90 3.91
C GLU A 55 12.42 -3.71 3.44
N SER A 56 11.29 -3.04 3.19
CA SER A 56 10.09 -3.68 2.64
C SER A 56 10.28 -4.14 1.19
N GLU A 57 11.07 -3.43 0.38
CA GLU A 57 11.45 -3.87 -0.97
C GLU A 57 12.25 -5.17 -0.93
N ALA A 58 13.26 -5.25 -0.06
CA ALA A 58 14.08 -6.45 0.12
C ALA A 58 13.25 -7.64 0.59
N LEU A 59 12.33 -7.40 1.54
CA LEU A 59 11.39 -8.41 2.02
C LEU A 59 10.52 -8.93 0.87
N HIS A 60 9.90 -8.05 0.09
CA HIS A 60 9.06 -8.46 -1.04
C HIS A 60 9.83 -9.27 -2.09
N ARG A 61 11.06 -8.87 -2.40
CA ARG A 61 11.93 -9.59 -3.35
C ARG A 61 12.28 -10.99 -2.87
N ALA A 62 12.38 -11.19 -1.55
CA ALA A 62 12.59 -12.50 -0.96
C ALA A 62 11.35 -13.40 -1.08
N VAL A 63 10.14 -12.83 -1.13
CA VAL A 63 8.88 -13.60 -1.23
C VAL A 63 8.44 -13.87 -2.68
N LYS A 64 9.16 -13.34 -3.68
CA LYS A 64 9.02 -13.62 -5.13
C LYS A 64 7.57 -13.54 -5.64
N SER A 65 6.86 -12.46 -5.34
CA SER A 65 5.48 -12.24 -5.79
C SER A 65 5.43 -11.18 -6.90
N ASP A 66 4.61 -11.40 -7.94
CA ASP A 66 4.48 -10.49 -9.09
C ASP A 66 3.65 -9.23 -8.77
N TYR A 67 2.91 -9.22 -7.64
CA TYR A 67 2.05 -8.11 -7.23
C TYR A 67 2.17 -7.86 -5.73
N LEU A 68 2.31 -6.58 -5.37
CA LEU A 68 2.41 -6.14 -3.98
C LEU A 68 1.14 -5.38 -3.57
N SER A 69 0.26 -6.08 -2.87
CA SER A 69 -0.86 -5.49 -2.14
C SER A 69 -0.56 -5.61 -0.65
N SER A 70 -0.55 -4.49 0.07
CA SER A 70 -0.02 -4.47 1.44
C SER A 70 -0.60 -3.33 2.27
N GLU A 71 -0.63 -3.53 3.58
CA GLU A 71 -1.06 -2.51 4.54
C GLU A 71 0.11 -1.60 4.95
N THR A 72 -0.14 -0.30 5.02
CA THR A 72 0.83 0.69 5.48
C THR A 72 0.98 0.65 6.99
N LEU A 73 2.16 0.30 7.49
CA LEU A 73 2.46 0.30 8.93
C LEU A 73 3.03 1.62 9.42
N ALA A 74 3.82 2.29 8.58
CA ALA A 74 4.42 3.57 8.92
C ALA A 74 4.61 4.40 7.66
N SER A 75 4.40 5.72 7.78
CA SER A 75 4.63 6.70 6.73
C SER A 75 5.40 7.87 7.31
N SER A 76 6.56 8.19 6.74
CA SER A 76 7.37 9.34 7.14
C SER A 76 7.60 10.28 5.96
N SER A 77 7.41 11.58 6.16
CA SER A 77 7.71 12.63 5.18
C SER A 77 9.18 13.02 5.26
N MET A 78 9.86 13.05 4.11
CA MET A 78 11.23 13.49 3.97
C MET A 78 11.28 14.60 2.91
N SER A 79 12.08 15.64 3.16
CA SER A 79 12.26 16.77 2.25
C SER A 79 13.72 16.86 1.81
N THR A 80 13.97 17.12 0.53
CA THR A 80 15.34 17.28 0.02
C THR A 80 15.83 18.72 0.26
N SER A 81 16.75 18.91 1.23
CA SER A 81 17.36 20.22 1.49
C SER A 81 18.34 20.63 0.39
N SER A 82 18.13 21.82 -0.18
CA SER A 82 18.89 22.36 -1.32
C SER A 82 20.28 22.88 -0.91
N SER A 83 21.34 22.20 -1.31
CA SER A 83 22.72 22.73 -1.29
C SER A 83 23.54 22.35 -2.54
N GLY A 84 22.93 21.78 -3.59
CA GLY A 84 23.62 21.42 -4.83
C GLY A 84 22.69 20.70 -5.80
N LYS A 85 23.15 20.44 -7.03
CA LYS A 85 22.46 19.63 -8.07
C LYS A 85 22.34 18.14 -7.71
N THR A 86 22.14 17.83 -6.43
CA THR A 86 22.06 16.47 -5.92
C THR A 86 20.59 16.08 -5.87
N THR A 87 20.16 15.25 -6.81
CA THR A 87 18.89 14.53 -6.71
C THR A 87 18.97 13.52 -5.56
N ASN A 88 17.86 13.22 -4.90
CA ASN A 88 17.84 12.12 -3.94
C ASN A 88 17.94 10.76 -4.65
N SER A 89 18.05 9.67 -3.88
CA SER A 89 18.13 8.30 -4.41
C SER A 89 16.90 7.91 -5.25
N TYR A 90 15.77 8.60 -5.07
CA TYR A 90 14.53 8.41 -5.84
C TYR A 90 14.49 9.28 -7.11
N GLY A 91 15.57 10.00 -7.44
CA GLY A 91 15.66 10.86 -8.62
C GLY A 91 14.86 12.16 -8.53
N LEU A 92 14.36 12.53 -7.34
CA LEU A 92 13.60 13.77 -7.16
C LEU A 92 14.51 14.99 -7.07
N SER A 93 14.01 16.11 -7.58
CA SER A 93 14.68 17.41 -7.51
C SER A 93 14.80 17.90 -6.07
N SER A 94 15.73 18.82 -5.84
CA SER A 94 15.85 19.54 -4.58
C SER A 94 14.57 20.34 -4.29
N GLY A 95 14.12 20.31 -3.04
CA GLY A 95 12.85 20.93 -2.61
C GLY A 95 11.60 20.06 -2.83
N CYS A 96 11.71 18.87 -3.44
CA CYS A 96 10.59 17.94 -3.53
C CYS A 96 10.38 17.17 -2.22
N GLU A 97 9.12 17.10 -1.79
CA GLU A 97 8.69 16.25 -0.68
C GLU A 97 8.37 14.83 -1.18
N TYR A 98 8.75 13.84 -0.37
CA TYR A 98 8.46 12.44 -0.62
C TYR A 98 8.17 11.71 0.69
N PHE A 99 7.47 10.58 0.59
CA PHE A 99 7.07 9.77 1.73
C PHE A 99 7.70 8.40 1.62
N ILE A 100 8.27 7.92 2.71
CA ILE A 100 8.73 6.54 2.81
C ILE A 100 7.69 5.74 3.59
N VAL A 101 7.22 4.67 2.97
CA VAL A 101 6.18 3.78 3.49
C VAL A 101 6.80 2.45 3.86
N THR A 102 6.56 2.00 5.09
CA THR A 102 6.84 0.64 5.53
C THR A 102 5.53 -0.13 5.52
N ILE A 103 5.54 -1.34 4.95
CA ILE A 103 4.34 -2.15 4.80
C ILE A 103 4.41 -3.45 5.58
N ALA A 104 3.25 -3.96 5.98
CA ALA A 104 3.06 -5.36 6.32
C ALA A 104 2.61 -6.11 5.06
N MET A 105 3.29 -7.20 4.73
CA MET A 105 2.76 -8.13 3.74
C MET A 105 1.52 -8.79 4.34
N LEU A 106 0.35 -8.51 3.74
CA LEU A 106 -0.83 -9.29 4.04
C LEU A 106 -0.63 -10.69 3.45
N PRO A 107 -0.68 -11.76 4.25
CA PRO A 107 -0.69 -13.11 3.69
C PRO A 107 -1.92 -13.22 2.80
N HIS A 108 -1.76 -13.78 1.60
CA HIS A 108 -2.83 -14.00 0.65
C HIS A 108 -3.76 -15.12 1.17
N THR A 109 -4.51 -14.86 2.24
CA THR A 109 -5.36 -15.84 2.92
C THR A 109 -6.67 -15.18 3.37
N ALA A 110 -7.64 -15.05 2.45
CA ALA A 110 -9.09 -15.12 2.74
C ALA A 110 -9.97 -14.98 1.47
N ILE A 111 -9.59 -15.58 0.34
CA ILE A 111 -10.59 -15.93 -0.71
C ILE A 111 -10.71 -17.44 -0.78
N HIS A 112 -10.84 -18.10 0.37
CA HIS A 112 -11.46 -19.42 0.37
C HIS A 112 -12.96 -19.16 0.27
N GLN A 113 -13.49 -19.24 -0.95
CA GLN A 113 -14.92 -19.33 -1.15
C GLN A 113 -15.40 -20.55 -0.36
N GLN A 114 -16.07 -20.27 0.76
CA GLN A 114 -16.90 -21.26 1.43
C GLN A 114 -18.10 -21.48 0.51
N THR A 115 -17.95 -22.35 -0.49
CA THR A 115 -19.08 -22.96 -1.18
C THR A 115 -19.68 -23.96 -0.20
N SER A 116 -20.76 -23.52 0.44
CA SER A 116 -21.70 -24.37 1.16
C SER A 116 -22.47 -25.27 0.20
#